data_AF-A0A1V4QQV4-F1
#
_entry.id   AF-A0A1V4QQV4-F1
#
_cell.length_a   1.000
_cell.length_b   1.000
_cell.length_c   1.000
_cell.angle_alpha   90.00
_cell.angle_beta   90.00
_cell.angle_gamma   90.00
#
_symmetry.space_group_name_H-M   'P 1'
#
loop_
_entity.id
_entity.type
_entity.pdbx_description
1 polymer ?
#
loop_
_entity_poly.entity_id
_entity_poly.type
_entity_poly.pdbx_seq_one_letter_code
_entity_poly.pdbx_strand_id
1 'polypeptide(L)'
;DPRTARSLIMQGRVLVDGKRQTAAGKRIPDDSAITLQEAEIPYVSRGAVKLHNCLEVLGEDAPQLAGAVCLDVGSGSGGFTQVLLERGADRVYACALTLA
;
A
#
# COMPACT_ATOMS: atom_id res chain seq x y z
N ASP A 1 16.43 -5.98 -5.01
CA ASP A 1 16.62 -5.10 -6.18
C ASP A 1 17.25 -3.77 -5.72
N PRO A 2 18.39 -3.33 -6.28
CA PRO A 2 19.10 -2.12 -5.87
C PRO A 2 18.30 -0.82 -6.04
N ARG A 3 17.42 -0.75 -7.05
CA ARG A 3 16.57 0.43 -7.29
C ARG A 3 15.54 0.59 -6.18
N THR A 4 14.95 -0.53 -5.76
CA THR A 4 14.02 -0.60 -4.63
C THR A 4 14.72 -0.22 -3.32
N ALA A 5 15.91 -0.76 -3.05
CA ALA A 5 16.69 -0.39 -1.86
C ALA A 5 16.99 1.13 -1.82
N ARG A 6 17.48 1.68 -2.93
CA ARG A 6 17.73 3.13 -3.06
C ARG A 6 16.47 3.95 -2.84
N SER A 7 15.34 3.53 -3.42
CA SER A 7 14.05 4.21 -3.23
C SER A 7 13.61 4.20 -1.78
N LEU A 8 13.71 3.07 -1.09
CA LEU A 8 13.36 2.95 0.33
C LEU A 8 14.25 3.83 1.22
N ILE A 9 15.55 3.88 0.94
CA ILE A 9 16.47 4.79 1.64
C ILE A 9 16.05 6.24 1.40
N MET A 10 15.87 6.65 0.14
CA MET A 10 15.50 8.04 -0.18
C MET A 10 14.13 8.45 0.40
N GLN A 11 13.20 7.51 0.55
CA GLN A 11 11.93 7.71 1.26
C GLN A 11 12.08 7.79 2.79
N GLY A 12 13.31 7.68 3.30
CA GLY A 12 13.63 7.64 4.71
C GLY A 12 13.12 6.39 5.41
N ARG A 13 12.80 5.31 4.70
CA ARG A 13 12.25 4.10 5.30
C ARG A 13 13.31 3.18 5.89
N VAL A 14 14.58 3.49 5.68
CA VAL A 14 15.69 2.72 6.24
C VAL A 14 16.25 3.43 7.46
N LEU A 15 16.38 2.69 8.54
CA LEU A 15 17.04 3.10 9.77
C LEU A 15 18.39 2.39 9.86
N VAL A 16 19.43 3.14 10.22
CA VAL A 16 20.76 2.62 10.54
C VAL A 16 21.03 2.98 11.99
N ASP A 17 21.20 1.99 12.85
CA ASP A 17 21.37 2.16 14.31
C ASP A 17 20.27 3.06 14.91
N GLY A 18 19.03 2.81 14.50
CA GLY A 18 17.84 3.55 14.93
C GLY A 18 17.68 4.95 14.34
N LYS A 19 18.59 5.40 13.45
CA LYS A 19 18.53 6.73 12.82
C LYS A 19 18.13 6.65 11.36
N ARG A 20 17.21 7.53 10.95
CA ARG A 20 16.72 7.60 9.56
C ARG A 20 17.88 7.91 8.60
N GLN A 21 18.03 7.09 7.56
CA GLN A 21 18.97 7.29 6.48
C GLN A 21 18.22 7.69 5.21
N THR A 22 18.66 8.76 4.55
CA THR A 22 18.11 9.25 3.28
C THR A 22 19.13 9.28 2.14
N ALA A 23 20.42 9.13 2.45
CA ALA A 23 21.50 9.11 1.47
C ALA A 23 21.90 7.67 1.13
N ALA A 24 21.43 7.15 -0.01
CA ALA A 24 21.69 5.78 -0.44
C ALA A 24 23.17 5.45 -0.73
N GLY A 25 24.01 6.48 -0.92
CA GLY A 25 25.46 6.32 -1.13
C GLY A 25 26.31 6.50 0.14
N LYS A 26 25.69 6.76 1.30
CA LYS A 26 26.43 6.98 2.55
C LYS A 26 27.01 5.65 3.03
N ARG A 27 28.33 5.60 3.19
CA ARG A 27 29.02 4.47 3.83
C ARG A 27 28.61 4.41 5.31
N ILE A 28 28.41 3.19 5.79
CA ILE A 28 28.10 2.86 7.17
C ILE A 28 29.04 1.73 7.63
N PRO A 29 29.30 1.59 8.94
CA PRO A 29 30.02 0.43 9.48
C PRO A 29 29.38 -0.90 9.05
N ASP A 30 30.21 -1.93 8.89
CA ASP A 30 29.73 -3.26 8.45
C ASP A 30 28.88 -3.96 9.52
N ASP A 31 28.99 -3.54 10.78
CA ASP A 31 28.25 -4.05 11.94
C ASP A 31 27.00 -3.22 12.29
N SER A 32 26.71 -2.16 11.53
CA SER A 32 25.51 -1.33 11.76
C SER A 32 24.22 -2.15 11.62
N ALA A 33 23.30 -1.95 12.55
CA ALA A 33 21.97 -2.55 12.49
C ALA A 33 21.09 -1.81 11.47
N ILE A 34 20.62 -2.51 10.44
CA ILE A 34 19.73 -1.97 9.41
C ILE A 34 18.32 -2.50 9.65
N THR A 35 17.38 -1.59 9.89
CA THR A 35 15.96 -1.93 10.03
C THR A 35 15.12 -1.15 9.04
N LEU A 36 14.09 -1.78 8.47
CA LEU A 36 13.11 -1.12 7.62
C LEU A 36 11.96 -0.61 8.49
N GLN A 37 11.70 0.69 8.42
CA GLN A 37 10.44 1.24 8.92
C GLN A 37 9.35 0.90 7.89
N GLU A 38 8.54 -0.09 8.24
CA GLU A 38 7.31 -0.36 7.52
C GLU A 38 6.36 0.82 7.76
N ALA A 39 5.79 1.33 6.67
CA ALA A 39 4.65 2.22 6.83
C ALA A 39 3.50 1.31 7.23
N GLU A 40 2.97 1.47 8.44
CA GLU A 40 1.69 0.88 8.77
C GLU A 40 0.66 1.48 7.81
N ILE A 41 0.22 0.64 6.88
CA ILE A 41 -0.96 0.90 6.09
C ILE A 41 -2.00 -0.09 6.57
N PRO A 42 -3.22 0.36 6.89
CA PRO A 42 -4.27 -0.54 7.41
C PRO A 42 -4.83 -1.47 6.32
N TYR A 43 -4.11 -1.65 5.22
CA TYR A 43 -4.55 -2.39 4.05
C TYR A 43 -3.52 -3.41 3.59
N VAL A 44 -3.99 -4.52 3.03
CA VAL A 44 -3.18 -5.61 2.45
C VAL A 44 -2.35 -5.19 1.23
N SER A 45 -2.54 -3.95 0.75
CA SER A 45 -1.77 -3.36 -0.32
C SER A 45 -1.65 -1.85 -0.16
N ARG A 46 -0.47 -1.30 -0.49
CA ARG A 46 -0.30 0.16 -0.65
C ARG A 46 -1.23 0.76 -1.70
N GLY A 47 -1.64 -0.05 -2.68
CA GLY A 47 -2.60 0.37 -3.70
C GLY A 47 -3.92 0.84 -3.11
N ALA A 48 -4.40 0.18 -2.04
CA ALA A 48 -5.69 0.43 -1.39
C ALA A 48 -5.93 1.90 -1.01
N VAL A 49 -4.87 2.60 -0.59
CA VAL A 49 -4.92 4.02 -0.23
C VAL A 49 -5.50 4.88 -1.35
N LYS A 50 -5.31 4.48 -2.62
CA LYS A 50 -5.86 5.20 -3.77
C LYS A 50 -7.39 5.21 -3.78
N LEU A 51 -8.00 4.02 -3.65
CA LEU A 51 -9.46 3.91 -3.64
C LEU A 51 -10.03 4.52 -2.37
N HIS A 52 -9.43 4.25 -1.21
CA HIS A 52 -9.84 4.87 0.05
C HIS A 52 -9.87 6.39 -0.05
N ASN A 53 -8.76 7.02 -0.48
CA ASN A 53 -8.69 8.47 -0.61
C ASN A 53 -9.65 9.01 -1.68
N CYS A 54 -9.85 8.28 -2.78
CA CYS A 54 -10.82 8.67 -3.82
C CYS A 54 -12.23 8.79 -3.23
N LEU A 55 -12.66 7.77 -2.47
CA LEU A 55 -13.98 7.76 -1.83
C LEU A 55 -14.09 8.83 -0.73
N GLU A 56 -13.04 9.09 0.04
CA GLU A 56 -13.01 10.20 1.01
C GLU A 56 -13.16 11.57 0.34
N VAL A 57 -12.45 11.80 -0.76
CA VAL A 57 -12.48 13.08 -1.49
C VAL A 57 -13.83 13.30 -2.17
N LEU A 58 -14.44 12.24 -2.70
CA LEU A 58 -15.78 12.31 -3.30
C LEU A 58 -16.87 12.55 -2.26
N GLY A 59 -16.69 12.09 -1.01
CA GLY A 59 -17.63 12.34 0.07
C GLY A 59 -19.05 11.86 -0.29
N GLU A 60 -20.02 12.78 -0.30
CA GLU A 60 -21.42 12.49 -0.64
C GLU A 60 -21.63 12.14 -2.13
N ASP A 61 -20.72 12.57 -3.01
CA ASP A 61 -20.76 12.23 -4.44
C ASP A 61 -20.19 10.82 -4.71
N ALA A 62 -19.63 10.15 -3.69
CA ALA A 62 -19.13 8.80 -3.82
C ALA A 62 -20.30 7.80 -4.00
N PRO A 63 -20.07 6.69 -4.74
CA PRO A 63 -21.08 5.64 -4.83
C PRO A 63 -21.36 5.04 -3.44
N GLN A 64 -22.64 4.81 -3.13
CA GLN A 64 -23.03 4.11 -1.92
C GLN A 64 -22.60 2.65 -2.00
N LEU A 65 -21.76 2.23 -1.05
CA LEU A 65 -21.21 0.87 -1.01
C LEU A 65 -22.00 -0.06 -0.10
N ALA A 66 -22.70 0.46 0.91
CA ALA A 66 -23.51 -0.34 1.82
C ALA A 66 -24.56 -1.15 1.06
N GLY A 67 -24.47 -2.49 1.13
CA GLY A 67 -25.39 -3.39 0.42
C GLY A 67 -25.12 -3.54 -1.07
N ALA A 68 -24.06 -2.91 -1.60
CA ALA A 68 -23.74 -2.97 -3.01
C ALA A 68 -23.00 -4.26 -3.41
N VAL A 69 -23.13 -4.62 -4.68
CA VAL A 69 -22.31 -5.66 -5.32
C VAL A 69 -21.28 -4.97 -6.19
N CYS A 70 -19.99 -5.19 -5.89
CA CYS A 70 -18.88 -4.53 -6.57
C CYS A 70 -18.06 -5.49 -7.43
N LEU A 71 -17.37 -4.96 -8.44
CA LEU A 71 -16.38 -5.66 -9.26
C LEU A 71 -15.03 -4.97 -9.09
N ASP A 72 -14.02 -5.70 -8.60
CA ASP A 72 -12.63 -5.24 -8.49
C ASP A 72 -11.81 -5.85 -9.64
N VAL A 73 -11.54 -5.05 -10.68
CA VAL A 73 -10.79 -5.47 -11.87
C VAL A 73 -9.30 -5.20 -11.67
N GLY A 74 -8.48 -6.24 -11.81
CA GLY A 74 -7.05 -6.16 -11.51
C GLY A 74 -6.78 -6.24 -10.01
N SER A 75 -7.55 -7.05 -9.29
CA SER A 75 -7.58 -7.10 -7.82
C SER A 75 -6.21 -7.34 -7.18
N GLY A 76 -5.27 -7.95 -7.89
CA GLY A 76 -3.88 -8.09 -7.45
C GLY A 76 -3.80 -8.80 -6.09
N SER A 77 -3.25 -8.13 -5.07
CA SER A 77 -3.21 -8.65 -3.70
C SER A 77 -4.47 -8.37 -2.87
N GLY A 78 -5.53 -7.79 -3.47
CA GLY A 78 -6.84 -7.58 -2.84
C GLY A 78 -7.04 -6.23 -2.14
N GLY A 79 -6.15 -5.24 -2.36
CA GLY A 79 -6.22 -3.97 -1.65
C GLY A 79 -7.51 -3.16 -1.87
N PHE A 80 -8.02 -3.13 -3.11
CA PHE A 80 -9.29 -2.45 -3.42
C PHE A 80 -10.48 -3.25 -2.90
N THR A 81 -10.46 -4.58 -3.08
CA THR A 81 -11.44 -5.50 -2.49
C THR A 81 -11.61 -5.27 -0.98
N GLN A 82 -10.51 -5.16 -0.23
CA GLN A 82 -10.58 -4.87 1.21
C GLN A 82 -11.32 -3.55 1.49
N VAL A 83 -10.96 -2.46 0.80
CA VAL A 83 -11.60 -1.14 0.98
C VAL A 83 -13.10 -1.20 0.70
N LEU A 84 -13.52 -1.93 -0.35
CA LEU A 84 -14.93 -2.08 -0.70
C LEU A 84 -15.72 -2.83 0.39
N LEU A 85 -15.16 -3.92 0.91
CA LEU A 85 -15.77 -4.72 1.97
C LEU A 85 -15.86 -3.95 3.30
N GLU A 86 -14.78 -3.27 3.71
CA GLU A 86 -14.77 -2.46 4.93
C GLU A 86 -15.77 -1.29 4.90
N ARG A 87 -16.11 -0.80 3.70
CA ARG A 87 -17.14 0.23 3.49
C ARG A 87 -18.55 -0.33 3.27
N GLY A 88 -18.75 -1.63 3.47
CA GLY A 88 -20.08 -2.24 3.54
C GLY A 88 -20.61 -2.84 2.24
N ALA A 89 -19.77 -3.04 1.22
CA ALA A 89 -20.17 -3.86 0.06
C ALA A 89 -20.61 -5.25 0.53
N ASP A 90 -21.79 -5.69 0.09
CA ASP A 90 -22.35 -7.01 0.43
C ASP A 90 -21.57 -8.14 -0.27
N ARG A 91 -21.08 -7.85 -1.47
CA ARG A 91 -20.28 -8.79 -2.25
C ARG A 91 -19.30 -8.07 -3.16
N VAL A 92 -18.08 -8.61 -3.27
CA VAL A 92 -17.08 -8.14 -4.24
C VAL A 92 -16.63 -9.30 -5.12
N TYR A 93 -16.77 -9.15 -6.43
CA TYR A 93 -16.14 -10.03 -7.41
C TYR A 93 -14.73 -9.53 -7.70
N ALA A 94 -13.71 -10.27 -7.26
CA ALA A 94 -12.32 -9.91 -7.47
C ALA A 94 -11.76 -10.62 -8.72
N CYS A 95 -11.50 -9.85 -9.78
CA CYS A 95 -10.97 -10.37 -11.03
C CYS A 95 -9.47 -10.08 -11.13
N ALA A 96 -8.64 -11.12 -11.02
CA ALA A 96 -7.20 -11.04 -11.24
C ALA A 96 -6.84 -11.67 -12.59
N LEU A 97 -6.09 -10.94 -13.41
CA LEU A 97 -5.47 -11.52 -14.60
C LEU A 97 -4.29 -12.37 -14.14
N THR A 98 -4.39 -13.68 -14.32
CA THR A 98 -3.23 -14.56 -14.26
C THR A 98 -2.81 -14.79 -15.71
N LEU A 99 -1.62 -14.32 -16.08
CA LEU A 99 -1.02 -14.73 -17.36
C LEU A 99 -0.61 -16.19 -17.20
N ALA A 100 -1.23 -17.07 -18.00
CA ALA A 100 -0.81 -18.46 -18.16
C ALA A 100 0.42 -18.55 -19.07
#